data_AF-A0A959UJD8-F1
#
_entry.id   AF-A0A959UJD8-F1
#
_cell.length_a   1.000
_cell.length_b   1.000
_cell.length_c   1.000
_cell.angle_alpha   90.00
_cell.angle_beta   90.00
_cell.angle_gamma   90.00
#
_symmetry.space_group_name_H-M   'P 1'
#
loop_
_entity.id
_entity.type
_entity.pdbx_description
1 polymer ?
#
loop_
_entity_poly.entity_id
_entity_poly.type
_entity_poly.pdbx_seq_one_letter_code
_entity_poly.pdbx_strand_id
1 'polypeptide(L)'
;MDQKEEEKLVMAMFRKSYSEFPKGRLIPSESPDFILKTGRHQSIGIELTRISDLSAELHAEIRMAIIRKIEKHLLYQTKVFNEIWLLIYADDLQGLISKDGTIEVDIDERNPFQKTFILDLFSGRHYQVTVI
;
A
#
# COMPACT_ATOMS: atom_id res chain seq x y z
N MET A 1 10.72 4.55 17.07
CA MET A 1 9.65 5.26 16.35
C MET A 1 8.36 4.56 16.73
N ASP A 2 7.30 5.29 17.04
CA ASP A 2 5.99 4.64 17.21
C ASP A 2 5.38 4.31 15.83
N GLN A 3 4.40 3.42 15.80
CA GLN A 3 3.77 2.97 14.54
C GLN A 3 3.15 4.14 13.76
N LYS A 4 2.56 5.14 14.45
CA LYS A 4 1.89 6.28 13.78
C LYS A 4 2.88 7.25 13.15
N GLU A 5 4.06 7.41 13.74
CA GLU A 5 5.17 8.16 13.16
C GLU A 5 5.74 7.47 11.92
N GLU A 6 5.89 6.15 11.98
CA GLU A 6 6.34 5.33 10.85
C GLU A 6 5.38 5.43 9.68
N GLU A 7 4.08 5.23 9.91
CA GLU A 7 3.03 5.35 8.90
C GLU A 7 3.03 6.74 8.22
N LYS A 8 3.24 7.82 8.99
CA LYS A 8 3.36 9.18 8.44
C LYS A 8 4.61 9.32 7.57
N LEU A 9 5.74 8.75 7.98
CA LEU A 9 6.99 8.78 7.22
C LEU A 9 6.83 8.03 5.90
N VAL A 10 6.34 6.78 5.96
CA VAL A 10 6.02 5.93 4.80
C VAL A 10 5.15 6.72 3.82
N MET A 11 4.09 7.33 4.32
CA MET A 11 3.14 8.05 3.47
C MET A 11 3.74 9.33 2.86
N ALA A 12 4.57 10.05 3.61
CA ALA A 12 5.30 11.21 3.09
C ALA A 12 6.29 10.82 1.98
N MET A 13 7.01 9.71 2.16
CA MET A 13 7.93 9.17 1.17
C MET A 13 7.21 8.70 -0.09
N PHE A 14 6.14 7.91 0.06
CA PHE A 14 5.37 7.42 -1.08
C PHE A 14 4.82 8.57 -1.93
N ARG A 15 4.20 9.58 -1.28
CA ARG A 15 3.67 10.77 -1.96
C ARG A 15 4.73 11.56 -2.71
N LYS A 16 5.98 11.57 -2.23
CA LYS A 16 7.11 12.20 -2.91
C LYS A 16 7.60 11.36 -4.10
N SER A 17 7.54 10.03 -3.98
CA SER A 17 8.05 9.10 -4.99
C SER A 17 7.09 8.86 -6.17
N TYR A 18 5.77 8.92 -5.93
CA TYR A 18 4.75 8.66 -6.95
C TYR A 18 4.27 9.98 -7.55
N SER A 19 4.80 10.33 -8.73
CA SER A 19 4.53 11.62 -9.39
C SER A 19 3.05 11.83 -9.75
N GLU A 20 2.30 10.74 -9.92
CA GLU A 20 0.86 10.77 -10.22
C GLU A 20 -0.01 10.70 -8.96
N PHE A 21 0.57 10.82 -7.77
CA PHE A 21 -0.19 10.82 -6.53
C PHE A 21 -1.25 11.96 -6.54
N PRO A 22 -2.55 11.66 -6.34
CA PRO A 22 -3.60 12.64 -6.49
C PRO A 22 -3.43 13.82 -5.53
N LYS A 23 -3.71 15.03 -6.02
CA LYS A 23 -3.76 16.22 -5.18
C LYS A 23 -4.96 16.13 -4.23
N GLY A 24 -4.74 16.48 -2.97
CA GLY A 24 -5.80 16.40 -1.97
C GLY A 24 -5.29 16.58 -0.55
N ARG A 25 -6.25 16.63 0.38
CA ARG A 25 -5.98 16.62 1.82
C ARG A 25 -5.90 15.18 2.31
N LEU A 26 -4.76 14.81 2.88
CA LEU A 26 -4.53 13.50 3.46
C LEU A 26 -4.81 13.56 4.97
N ILE A 27 -5.60 12.61 5.48
CA ILE A 27 -6.09 12.60 6.86
C ILE A 27 -5.83 11.21 7.46
N PRO A 28 -5.07 11.08 8.57
CA PRO A 28 -4.94 9.83 9.30
C PRO A 28 -6.30 9.36 9.83
N SER A 29 -6.55 8.06 9.82
CA SER A 29 -7.81 7.45 10.22
C SER A 29 -7.56 6.04 10.78
N GLU A 30 -8.48 5.52 11.59
CA GLU A 30 -8.37 4.17 12.18
C GLU A 30 -8.77 3.07 11.21
N SER A 31 -9.61 3.39 10.21
CA SER A 31 -9.88 2.50 9.07
C SER A 31 -10.48 3.30 7.90
N PRO A 32 -9.79 3.37 6.74
CA PRO A 32 -8.42 2.91 6.52
C PRO A 32 -7.39 3.80 7.22
N ASP A 33 -6.11 3.41 7.21
CA ASP A 33 -5.00 4.12 7.88
C ASP A 33 -4.91 5.60 7.46
N PHE A 34 -5.16 5.88 6.17
CA PHE A 34 -5.30 7.24 5.65
C PHE A 34 -6.49 7.41 4.71
N ILE A 35 -7.07 8.59 4.73
CA ILE A 35 -8.08 9.03 3.77
C ILE A 35 -7.55 10.23 3.00
N LEU A 36 -7.46 10.10 1.68
CA LEU A 36 -7.15 11.20 0.77
C LEU A 36 -8.45 11.80 0.24
N LYS A 37 -8.74 13.05 0.60
CA LYS A 37 -9.86 13.83 0.04
C LYS A 37 -9.37 14.58 -1.21
N THR A 38 -9.77 14.10 -2.39
CA THR A 38 -9.41 14.68 -3.70
C THR A 38 -10.46 15.68 -4.20
N GLY A 39 -11.68 15.64 -3.66
CA GLY A 39 -12.77 16.58 -3.99
C GLY A 39 -13.94 16.49 -3.01
N ARG A 40 -15.05 17.19 -3.30
CA ARG A 40 -16.23 17.29 -2.41
C ARG A 40 -16.85 15.93 -2.08
N HIS A 41 -16.86 15.01 -3.05
CA HIS A 41 -17.42 13.67 -2.94
C HIS A 41 -16.47 12.59 -3.46
N GLN A 42 -15.18 12.93 -3.55
CA GLN A 42 -14.15 12.00 -4.01
C GLN A 42 -13.12 11.76 -2.91
N SER A 43 -12.98 10.50 -2.53
CA SER A 43 -11.99 10.07 -1.56
C SER A 43 -11.42 8.70 -1.84
N ILE A 44 -10.14 8.58 -1.53
CA ILE A 44 -9.36 7.35 -1.65
C ILE A 44 -9.02 6.89 -0.23
N GLY A 45 -9.33 5.64 0.08
CA GLY A 45 -8.84 4.97 1.27
C GLY A 45 -7.44 4.39 1.02
N ILE A 46 -6.51 4.55 1.95
CA ILE A 46 -5.15 4.01 1.81
C ILE A 46 -4.85 3.17 3.05
N GLU A 47 -4.61 1.88 2.82
CA GLU A 47 -4.17 0.90 3.81
C GLU A 47 -2.66 0.72 3.72
N LEU A 48 -1.98 0.66 4.86
CA LEU A 48 -0.55 0.41 4.98
C LEU A 48 -0.30 -0.98 5.57
N THR A 49 0.72 -1.66 5.08
CA THR A 49 1.23 -2.88 5.73
C THR A 49 2.73 -3.02 5.55
N ARG A 50 3.42 -3.47 6.59
CA ARG A 50 4.85 -3.71 6.56
C ARG A 50 5.15 -5.17 6.21
N ILE A 51 6.19 -5.40 5.41
CA ILE A 51 6.85 -6.70 5.28
C ILE A 51 8.22 -6.58 5.95
N SER A 52 8.48 -7.44 6.92
CA SER A 52 9.67 -7.38 7.78
C SER A 52 10.68 -8.48 7.47
N ASP A 53 10.20 -9.60 6.92
CA ASP A 53 11.01 -10.78 6.66
C ASP A 53 11.22 -10.94 5.16
N LEU A 54 12.31 -10.39 4.67
CA LEU A 54 12.74 -10.53 3.27
C LEU A 54 13.65 -11.75 3.07
N SER A 55 13.85 -12.59 4.10
CA SER A 55 14.58 -13.85 3.98
C SER A 55 13.72 -14.96 3.36
N ALA A 56 12.39 -14.77 3.37
CA ALA A 56 11.42 -15.58 2.63
C ALA A 56 11.31 -15.14 1.16
N GLU A 57 10.73 -15.98 0.32
CA GLU A 57 10.43 -15.65 -1.08
C GLU A 57 9.52 -14.42 -1.13
N LEU A 58 10.07 -13.27 -1.58
CA LEU A 58 9.41 -11.95 -1.55
C LEU A 58 7.97 -12.00 -2.11
N HIS A 59 7.74 -12.74 -3.20
CA HIS A 59 6.41 -12.89 -3.79
C HIS A 59 5.40 -13.51 -2.81
N ALA A 60 5.81 -14.51 -2.03
CA ALA A 60 4.95 -15.14 -1.03
C ALA A 60 4.58 -14.17 0.09
N GLU A 61 5.54 -13.37 0.56
CA GLU A 61 5.27 -12.35 1.60
C GLU A 61 4.32 -11.26 1.10
N ILE A 62 4.50 -10.79 -0.14
CA ILE A 62 3.59 -9.83 -0.78
C ILE A 62 2.19 -10.43 -0.88
N ARG A 63 2.09 -11.67 -1.36
CA ARG A 63 0.81 -12.39 -1.47
C ARG A 63 0.11 -12.49 -0.12
N MET A 64 0.82 -12.92 0.91
CA MET A 64 0.26 -13.05 2.27
C MET A 64 -0.14 -11.70 2.88
N ALA A 65 0.63 -10.65 2.63
CA ALA A 65 0.29 -9.30 3.08
C ALA A 65 -1.00 -8.79 2.43
N ILE A 66 -1.18 -9.03 1.11
CA ILE A 66 -2.40 -8.69 0.38
C ILE A 66 -3.60 -9.46 0.94
N ILE A 67 -3.52 -10.79 1.03
CA ILE A 67 -4.62 -11.64 1.51
C ILE A 67 -5.09 -11.20 2.91
N ARG A 68 -4.17 -11.00 3.85
CA ARG A 68 -4.49 -10.52 5.21
C ARG A 68 -5.23 -9.17 5.21
N LYS A 69 -4.90 -8.28 4.27
CA LYS A 69 -5.56 -6.97 4.14
C LYS A 69 -6.93 -7.10 3.48
N ILE A 70 -7.11 -8.02 2.53
CA ILE A 70 -8.43 -8.34 1.96
C ILE A 70 -9.38 -8.85 3.04
N GLU A 71 -8.94 -9.82 3.84
CA GLU A 71 -9.74 -10.39 4.94
C GLU A 71 -10.19 -9.31 5.94
N LYS A 72 -9.26 -8.42 6.34
CA LYS A 72 -9.58 -7.29 7.21
C LYS A 72 -10.56 -6.31 6.55
N HIS A 73 -10.36 -6.00 5.28
CA HIS A 73 -11.24 -5.09 4.55
C HIS A 73 -12.69 -5.58 4.56
N LEU A 74 -12.91 -6.89 4.34
CA LEU A 74 -14.23 -7.52 4.37
C LEU A 74 -14.91 -7.45 5.75
N LEU A 75 -14.15 -7.39 6.84
CA LEU A 75 -14.68 -7.35 8.20
C LEU A 75 -14.95 -5.93 8.73
N TYR A 76 -14.08 -4.98 8.39
CA TYR A 76 -14.01 -3.69 9.12
C TYR A 76 -14.41 -2.48 8.28
N GLN A 77 -14.45 -2.58 6.94
CA GLN A 77 -14.67 -1.41 6.11
C GLN A 77 -16.16 -1.06 5.98
N THR A 78 -16.62 -0.13 6.81
CA THR A 78 -18.01 0.36 6.80
C THR A 78 -18.22 1.61 5.94
N LYS A 79 -17.13 2.30 5.57
CA LYS A 79 -17.15 3.53 4.78
C LYS A 79 -17.02 3.24 3.29
N VAL A 80 -17.78 3.97 2.47
CA VAL A 80 -17.69 3.92 1.01
C VAL A 80 -16.62 4.90 0.53
N PHE A 81 -15.65 4.40 -0.22
CA PHE A 81 -14.63 5.18 -0.92
C PHE A 81 -14.78 5.00 -2.43
N ASN A 82 -14.28 5.96 -3.21
CA ASN A 82 -14.27 5.85 -4.68
C ASN A 82 -13.20 4.85 -5.13
N GLU A 83 -12.09 4.84 -4.41
CA GLU A 83 -11.01 3.88 -4.56
C GLU A 83 -10.44 3.53 -3.19
N ILE A 84 -9.84 2.36 -3.10
CA ILE A 84 -9.08 1.88 -1.96
C ILE A 84 -7.75 1.38 -2.50
N TRP A 85 -6.66 1.88 -1.94
CA TRP A 85 -5.31 1.54 -2.31
C TRP A 85 -4.64 0.79 -1.17
N LEU A 86 -3.74 -0.12 -1.53
CA LEU A 86 -2.87 -0.82 -0.59
C LEU A 86 -1.43 -0.39 -0.85
N LEU A 87 -0.76 0.09 0.20
CA LEU A 87 0.66 0.41 0.17
C LEU A 87 1.40 -0.52 1.14
N ILE A 88 2.14 -1.45 0.56
CA ILE A 88 3.05 -2.33 1.26
C ILE A 88 4.39 -1.60 1.38
N TYR A 89 5.12 -1.76 2.48
CA TYR A 89 6.45 -1.17 2.63
C TYR A 89 7.43 -2.11 3.35
N ALA A 90 8.72 -1.97 3.02
CA ALA A 90 9.81 -2.74 3.61
C ALA A 90 11.08 -1.88 3.71
N ASP A 91 12.02 -2.27 4.56
CA ASP A 91 13.22 -1.46 4.81
C ASP A 91 14.16 -1.38 3.62
N ASP A 92 14.49 -2.50 2.98
CA ASP A 92 15.44 -2.56 1.88
C ASP A 92 15.05 -3.64 0.87
N LEU A 93 14.68 -3.23 -0.34
CA LEU A 93 14.30 -4.14 -1.43
C LEU A 93 15.35 -4.20 -2.54
N GLN A 94 16.55 -3.66 -2.31
CA GLN A 94 17.59 -3.61 -3.33
C GLN A 94 18.00 -5.01 -3.79
N GLY A 95 18.03 -5.21 -5.11
CA GLY A 95 18.41 -6.48 -5.72
C GLY A 95 17.33 -7.56 -5.68
N LEU A 96 16.21 -7.33 -4.98
CA LEU A 96 15.08 -8.28 -4.92
C LEU A 96 14.03 -8.04 -6.01
N ILE A 97 13.91 -6.80 -6.48
CA ILE A 97 12.98 -6.41 -7.55
C ILE A 97 13.78 -5.90 -8.76
N SER A 98 13.41 -6.32 -9.96
CA SER A 98 14.03 -5.82 -11.20
C SER A 98 13.78 -4.33 -11.38
N LYS A 99 14.68 -3.62 -12.08
CA LYS A 99 14.56 -2.17 -12.28
C LYS A 99 13.32 -1.76 -13.08
N ASP A 100 12.83 -2.66 -13.93
CA ASP A 100 11.64 -2.47 -14.76
C ASP A 100 10.35 -2.84 -14.00
N GLY A 101 10.49 -3.08 -12.68
CA GLY A 101 9.68 -3.93 -11.81
C GLY A 101 8.20 -3.61 -11.71
N THR A 102 7.43 -4.27 -12.56
CA THR A 102 6.07 -4.70 -12.25
C THR A 102 6.16 -6.02 -11.48
N ILE A 103 5.46 -6.11 -10.35
CA ILE A 103 5.35 -7.35 -9.59
C ILE A 103 3.96 -7.91 -9.85
N GLU A 104 3.88 -9.14 -10.35
CA GLU A 104 2.62 -9.85 -10.53
C GLU A 104 2.42 -10.81 -9.36
N VAL A 105 1.20 -10.81 -8.80
CA VAL A 105 0.80 -11.66 -7.69
C VAL A 105 -0.58 -12.24 -7.98
N ASP A 106 -0.64 -13.56 -8.04
CA ASP A 106 -1.88 -14.31 -8.23
C ASP A 106 -2.55 -14.57 -6.88
N ILE A 107 -3.84 -14.20 -6.78
CA ILE A 107 -4.67 -14.49 -5.62
C ILE A 107 -6.02 -15.06 -6.05
N ASP A 108 -6.54 -16.00 -5.25
CA ASP A 108 -7.85 -16.61 -5.53
C ASP A 108 -9.01 -15.72 -5.05
N GLU A 109 -8.72 -14.77 -4.14
CA GLU A 109 -9.69 -13.90 -3.52
C GLU A 109 -9.99 -12.65 -4.36
N ARG A 110 -11.24 -12.15 -4.27
CA ARG A 110 -11.60 -10.88 -4.89
C ARG A 110 -10.82 -9.73 -4.26
N ASN A 111 -9.92 -9.12 -5.03
CA ASN A 111 -9.16 -7.94 -4.62
C ASN A 111 -10.06 -6.67 -4.54
N PRO A 112 -10.24 -6.03 -3.36
CA PRO A 112 -10.95 -4.76 -3.23
C PRO A 112 -10.06 -3.55 -3.55
N PHE A 113 -8.74 -3.72 -3.63
CA PHE A 113 -7.78 -2.63 -3.81
C PHE A 113 -7.63 -2.30 -5.30
N GLN A 114 -7.99 -1.07 -5.70
CA GLN A 114 -7.86 -0.60 -7.09
C GLN A 114 -6.40 -0.36 -7.49
N LYS A 115 -5.54 -0.04 -6.52
CA LYS A 115 -4.09 0.07 -6.73
C LYS A 115 -3.34 -0.55 -5.58
N THR A 116 -2.29 -1.30 -5.90
CA THR A 116 -1.38 -1.90 -4.92
C THR A 116 0.05 -1.49 -5.25
N PHE A 117 0.78 -1.07 -4.23
CA PHE A 117 2.16 -0.62 -4.35
C PHE A 117 3.04 -1.27 -3.29
N ILE A 118 4.32 -1.34 -3.60
CA ILE A 118 5.39 -1.59 -2.63
C ILE A 118 6.31 -0.38 -2.59
N LEU A 119 6.64 0.10 -1.39
CA LEU A 119 7.64 1.14 -1.15
C LEU A 119 8.87 0.54 -0.47
N ASP A 120 10.02 0.78 -1.07
CA ASP A 120 11.34 0.55 -0.48
C ASP A 120 11.74 1.79 0.34
N LEU A 121 11.85 1.64 1.66
CA LEU A 121 12.21 2.75 2.55
C LEU A 121 13.68 3.15 2.42
N PHE A 122 14.57 2.25 2.00
CA PHE A 122 15.98 2.58 1.82
C PHE A 122 16.18 3.44 0.57
N SER A 123 15.67 3.02 -0.58
CA SER A 123 15.86 3.75 -1.84
C SER A 123 14.82 4.85 -2.09
N GLY A 124 13.69 4.81 -1.36
CA GLY A 124 12.54 5.69 -1.58
C GLY A 124 11.80 5.42 -2.89
N ARG A 125 12.05 4.28 -3.54
CA ARG A 125 11.39 3.86 -4.77
C ARG A 125 10.11 3.12 -4.46
N HIS A 126 9.12 3.28 -5.33
CA HIS A 126 7.92 2.46 -5.30
C HIS A 126 7.85 1.58 -6.54
N TYR A 127 7.15 0.46 -6.40
CA TYR A 127 6.86 -0.52 -7.44
C TYR A 127 5.36 -0.78 -7.46
N GLN A 128 4.78 -0.93 -8.65
CA GLN A 128 3.38 -1.29 -8.77
C GLN A 128 3.24 -2.81 -8.69
N VAL A 129 2.24 -3.26 -7.93
CA VAL A 129 1.86 -4.67 -7.84
C VAL A 129 0.57 -4.86 -8.63
N THR A 130 0.64 -5.68 -9.67
CA THR A 130 -0.52 -6.15 -10.42
C THR A 130 -1.02 -7.41 -9.74
N VAL A 131 -2.22 -7.33 -9.20
CA VAL A 131 -2.91 -8.49 -8.61
C VAL A 131 -3.77 -9.11 -9.71
N ILE A 132 -3.45 -10.34 -10.09
CA ILE A 132 -4.15 -11.10 -11.13
C ILE A 132 -5.09 -12.14 -10.53
#